data_AF-A0A2V8Q4V6-F1
#
_entry.id   AF-A0A2V8Q4V6-F1
#
_cell.length_a   1.000
_cell.length_b   1.000
_cell.length_c   1.000
_cell.angle_alpha   90.00
_cell.angle_beta   90.00
_cell.angle_gamma   90.00
#
_symmetry.space_group_name_H-M   'P 1'
#
loop_
_entity.id
_entity.type
_entity.pdbx_description
1 polymer ?
#
loop_
_entity_poly.entity_id
_entity_poly.type
_entity_poly.pdbx_seq_one_letter_code
_entity_poly.pdbx_strand_id
1 'polypeptide(L)'
;MMQQDRELHASIRSLIESYFSCLRRPVRKNLARLTCAFLYLAWSVRFGYGGLHLTSIARVLPEGKKFKSSYKWLSRFLKCKYFDASSLAECMLAVILGNKPPGWVIVLID
;
A
#
# COMPACT_ATOMS: atom_id res chain seq x y z
N MET A 1 -5.25 -19.70 -6.21
CA MET A 1 -4.93 -18.64 -5.23
C MET A 1 -3.47 -18.21 -5.28
N MET A 2 -2.48 -19.08 -5.01
CA MET A 2 -1.07 -18.66 -4.90
C MET A 2 -0.44 -17.98 -6.14
N GLN A 3 -0.92 -18.25 -7.35
CA GLN A 3 -0.36 -17.64 -8.57
C GLN A 3 -0.87 -16.20 -8.77
N GLN A 4 -2.18 -15.99 -8.64
CA GLN A 4 -2.82 -14.66 -8.66
C GLN A 4 -2.27 -13.74 -7.57
N ASP A 5 -2.01 -14.27 -6.36
CA ASP A 5 -1.44 -13.47 -5.26
C ASP A 5 -0.03 -12.96 -5.58
N ARG A 6 0.78 -13.76 -6.28
CA ARG A 6 2.13 -13.38 -6.72
C ARG A 6 2.09 -12.36 -7.86
N GLU A 7 1.19 -12.56 -8.82
CA GLU A 7 0.98 -11.64 -9.93
C GLU A 7 0.50 -10.27 -9.43
N LEU A 8 -0.47 -10.25 -8.51
CA LEU A 8 -0.96 -9.00 -7.90
C LEU A 8 0.16 -8.26 -7.16
N HIS A 9 0.94 -8.96 -6.34
CA HIS A 9 2.06 -8.35 -5.64
C HIS A 9 3.14 -7.82 -6.60
N ALA A 10 3.42 -8.54 -7.69
CA ALA A 10 4.35 -8.09 -8.72
C ALA A 10 3.85 -6.82 -9.43
N SER A 11 2.58 -6.79 -9.81
CA SER A 11 1.93 -5.63 -10.46
C SER A 11 1.93 -4.39 -9.56
N ILE A 12 1.55 -4.55 -8.29
CA ILE A 12 1.57 -3.46 -7.30
C ILE A 12 2.98 -2.95 -7.07
N ARG A 13 3.95 -3.88 -6.97
CA ARG A 13 5.35 -3.51 -6.80
C ARG A 13 5.88 -2.73 -8.01
N SER A 14 5.53 -3.17 -9.22
CA SER A 14 5.90 -2.46 -10.45
C SER A 14 5.35 -1.03 -10.45
N LEU A 15 4.06 -0.86 -10.13
CA LEU A 15 3.40 0.44 -10.05
C LEU A 15 4.06 1.36 -9.01
N ILE A 16 4.38 0.82 -7.83
CA ILE A 16 5.05 1.59 -6.78
C ILE A 16 6.48 1.97 -7.17
N GLU A 17 7.23 1.08 -7.81
CA GLU A 17 8.58 1.41 -8.29
C GLU A 17 8.55 2.49 -9.39
N SER A 18 7.51 2.50 -10.26
CA SER A 18 7.34 3.51 -11.31
C SER A 18 6.93 4.88 -10.78
N TYR A 19 5.94 4.95 -9.89
CA TYR A 19 5.34 6.23 -9.47
C TYR A 19 5.88 6.79 -8.16
N PHE A 20 6.50 5.96 -7.30
CA PHE A 20 6.93 6.35 -5.96
C PHE A 20 8.45 6.40 -5.87
N SER A 21 9.15 6.69 -6.98
CA SER A 21 10.61 6.77 -7.05
C SER A 21 11.21 7.72 -6.00
N CYS A 22 10.44 8.74 -5.63
CA CYS A 22 10.63 9.68 -4.51
C CYS A 22 10.94 8.99 -3.15
N LEU A 23 10.33 7.83 -2.88
CA LEU A 23 10.46 7.10 -1.63
C LEU A 23 11.69 6.20 -1.63
N ARG A 24 12.30 5.97 -0.46
CA ARG A 24 13.42 5.02 -0.35
C ARG A 24 13.01 3.61 -0.74
N ARG A 25 13.90 2.85 -1.40
CA ARG A 25 13.65 1.46 -1.82
C ARG A 25 13.06 0.55 -0.73
N PRO A 26 13.52 0.59 0.55
CA PRO A 26 12.89 -0.21 1.61
C PRO A 26 11.45 0.22 1.92
N VAL A 27 11.14 1.52 1.81
CA VAL A 27 9.80 2.07 2.01
C VAL A 27 8.89 1.60 0.87
N ARG A 28 9.33 1.70 -0.39
CA ARG A 28 8.58 1.19 -1.56
C ARG A 28 8.24 -0.28 -1.45
N LYS A 29 9.22 -1.12 -1.09
CA LYS A 29 9.00 -2.57 -0.89
C LYS A 29 7.96 -2.84 0.21
N ASN A 30 8.07 -2.13 1.33
CA ASN A 30 7.14 -2.31 2.44
C ASN A 30 5.74 -1.75 2.12
N LEU A 31 5.67 -0.65 1.36
CA LEU A 31 4.43 -0.06 0.89
C LEU A 31 3.71 -1.03 -0.05
N ALA A 32 4.40 -1.65 -1.02
CA ALA A 32 3.81 -2.67 -1.89
C ALA A 32 3.19 -3.83 -1.10
N ARG A 33 3.91 -4.31 -0.09
CA ARG A 33 3.41 -5.35 0.81
C ARG A 33 2.17 -4.90 1.60
N LEU A 34 2.17 -3.67 2.09
CA LEU A 34 1.03 -3.09 2.82
C LEU A 34 -0.17 -2.93 1.88
N THR A 35 0.01 -2.37 0.69
CA THR A 35 -1.04 -2.17 -0.31
C THR A 35 -1.71 -3.49 -0.70
N CYS A 36 -0.93 -4.57 -0.88
CA CYS A 36 -1.50 -5.90 -1.12
C CYS A 36 -2.42 -6.34 0.03
N ALA A 37 -1.98 -6.18 1.28
CA ALA A 37 -2.79 -6.52 2.45
C ALA A 37 -4.11 -5.73 2.47
N PHE A 38 -4.06 -4.45 2.14
CA PHE A 38 -5.26 -3.62 2.03
C PHE A 38 -6.22 -4.10 0.95
N LEU A 39 -5.73 -4.47 -0.23
CA LEU A 39 -6.57 -4.99 -1.31
C LEU A 39 -7.19 -6.33 -0.95
N TYR A 40 -6.44 -7.23 -0.29
CA TYR A 40 -7.01 -8.48 0.20
C TYR A 40 -8.11 -8.26 1.23
N LEU A 41 -7.96 -7.27 2.12
CA LEU A 41 -9.04 -6.89 3.02
C LEU A 41 -10.22 -6.33 2.25
N ALA A 42 -10.00 -5.41 1.31
CA ALA A 42 -11.04 -4.74 0.53
C ALA A 42 -11.88 -5.72 -0.29
N TRP A 43 -11.26 -6.80 -0.79
CA TRP A 43 -11.98 -7.89 -1.43
C TRP A 43 -12.71 -8.82 -0.46
N SER A 44 -12.37 -8.80 0.82
CA SER A 44 -13.07 -9.61 1.80
C SER A 44 -14.39 -8.94 2.20
N VAL A 45 -15.49 -9.71 2.16
CA VAL A 45 -16.84 -9.28 2.57
C VAL A 45 -16.88 -8.79 4.04
N ARG A 46 -15.88 -9.16 4.84
CA ARG A 46 -15.78 -8.84 6.27
C ARG A 46 -14.70 -7.80 6.54
N PHE A 47 -14.80 -6.63 5.90
CA PHE A 47 -14.01 -5.46 6.25
C PHE A 47 -14.37 -4.97 7.68
N GLY A 48 -13.90 -5.72 8.69
CA GLY A 48 -13.92 -5.45 10.12
C GLY A 48 -15.18 -4.80 10.70
N TYR A 49 -16.39 -5.25 10.35
CA TYR A 49 -17.64 -4.66 10.86
C TYR A 49 -17.70 -3.12 10.73
N GLY A 50 -17.12 -2.58 9.65
CA GLY A 50 -17.02 -1.13 9.40
C GLY A 50 -15.72 -0.48 9.88
N GLY A 51 -14.82 -1.22 10.52
CA GLY A 51 -13.55 -0.72 11.06
C GLY A 51 -12.31 -1.36 10.43
N LEU A 52 -11.35 -0.52 10.01
CA LEU A 52 -10.02 -0.97 9.59
C LEU A 52 -9.08 -1.07 10.81
N HIS A 53 -8.87 -2.28 11.31
CA HIS A 53 -7.95 -2.53 12.43
C HIS A 53 -6.57 -3.00 11.96
N LEU A 54 -5.51 -2.55 12.67
CA LEU A 54 -4.12 -3.01 12.44
C LEU A 54 -3.97 -4.53 12.57
N THR A 55 -4.78 -5.16 13.44
CA THR A 55 -4.82 -6.61 13.61
C THR A 55 -5.34 -7.31 12.36
N SER A 56 -6.37 -6.77 11.71
CA SER A 56 -6.91 -7.29 10.45
C SER A 56 -5.86 -7.21 9.33
N ILE A 57 -5.20 -6.05 9.20
CA ILE A 57 -4.11 -5.87 8.21
C ILE A 57 -2.98 -6.86 8.49
N ALA A 58 -2.57 -7.03 9.74
CA ALA A 58 -1.47 -7.92 10.09
C ALA A 58 -1.75 -9.41 9.79
N ARG A 59 -3.02 -9.83 9.78
CA ARG A 59 -3.42 -11.20 9.45
C ARG A 59 -3.33 -11.52 7.97
N VAL A 60 -3.55 -10.54 7.11
CA VAL A 60 -3.57 -10.72 5.65
C VAL A 60 -2.27 -10.27 4.97
N LEU A 61 -1.26 -9.87 5.74
CA LEU A 61 0.02 -9.45 5.19
C LEU A 61 0.66 -10.57 4.35
N PRO A 62 1.06 -10.30 3.09
CA PRO A 62 1.76 -11.26 2.26
C PRO A 62 3.01 -11.78 2.98
N GLU A 63 3.32 -13.06 2.77
CA GLU A 63 4.54 -13.72 3.29
C GLU A 63 4.63 -13.75 4.83
N GLY A 64 3.55 -13.38 5.54
CA GLY A 64 3.48 -13.36 7.00
C GLY A 64 3.34 -14.76 7.60
N LYS A 65 4.46 -15.43 7.93
CA LYS A 65 4.42 -16.77 8.55
C LYS A 65 3.75 -16.81 9.93
N LYS A 66 3.84 -15.73 10.71
CA LYS A 66 3.29 -15.62 12.08
C LYS A 66 2.69 -14.25 12.32
N PHE A 67 1.48 -14.20 12.90
CA PHE A 67 0.77 -12.96 13.23
C PHE A 67 1.61 -11.96 14.02
N LYS A 68 2.26 -12.41 15.11
CA LYS A 68 3.11 -11.54 15.96
C LYS A 68 4.23 -10.84 15.17
N SER A 69 4.84 -11.55 14.22
CA SER A 69 5.90 -11.00 13.37
C SER A 69 5.34 -10.00 12.36
N SER A 70 4.21 -10.31 11.73
CA SER A 70 3.49 -9.41 10.82
C SER A 70 3.04 -8.12 11.53
N TYR A 71 2.49 -8.25 12.73
CA TYR A 71 2.06 -7.11 13.54
C TYR A 71 3.24 -6.23 13.96
N LYS A 72 4.36 -6.84 14.40
CA LYS A 72 5.60 -6.11 14.74
C LYS A 72 6.18 -5.39 13.52
N TRP A 73 6.17 -6.03 12.35
CA TRP A 73 6.59 -5.41 11.10
C TRP A 73 5.70 -4.21 10.76
N LEU A 74 4.38 -4.37 10.84
CA LEU A 74 3.41 -3.31 10.51
C LEU A 74 3.61 -2.10 11.41
N SER A 75 3.71 -2.32 12.72
CA SER A 75 3.94 -1.25 13.69
C SER A 75 5.26 -0.50 13.42
N ARG A 76 6.32 -1.20 13.04
CA ARG A 76 7.61 -0.59 12.68
C ARG A 76 7.53 0.21 11.38
N PHE A 77 6.81 -0.29 10.38
CA PHE A 77 6.69 0.40 9.11
C PHE A 77 5.88 1.70 9.25
N LEU A 78 4.76 1.66 9.97
CA LEU A 78 3.94 2.84 10.23
C LEU A 78 4.66 3.91 11.08
N LYS A 79 5.66 3.52 11.88
CA LYS A 79 6.51 4.42 12.66
C LYS A 79 7.83 4.78 11.94
N CYS A 80 7.99 4.37 10.68
CA CYS A 80 9.21 4.61 9.95
C CYS A 80 9.33 6.10 9.62
N LYS A 81 10.36 6.78 10.14
CA LYS A 81 10.63 8.20 9.86
C LYS A 81 10.85 8.55 8.38
N TYR A 82 11.09 7.54 7.54
CA TYR A 82 11.27 7.70 6.10
C TYR A 82 9.98 7.46 5.31
N PHE A 83 8.91 7.06 5.98
CA PHE A 83 7.58 6.99 5.42
C PHE A 83 6.85 8.29 5.79
N ASP A 84 7.12 9.33 5.00
CA ASP A 84 6.51 10.65 5.15
C ASP A 84 5.20 10.73 4.35
N ALA A 85 4.18 11.32 4.96
CA ALA A 85 2.85 11.48 4.36
C ALA A 85 2.86 12.48 3.19
N SER A 86 3.71 13.50 3.25
CA SER A 86 3.80 14.53 2.21
C SER A 86 4.32 13.93 0.91
N SER A 87 5.44 13.20 0.98
CA SER A 87 5.97 12.46 -0.19
C SER A 87 5.00 11.40 -0.72
N LEU A 88 4.16 10.83 0.15
CA LEU A 88 3.13 9.89 -0.30
C LEU A 88 2.05 10.60 -1.11
N ALA A 89 1.59 11.78 -0.68
CA ALA A 89 0.56 12.54 -1.40
C ALA A 89 1.00 12.92 -2.82
N GLU A 90 2.23 13.41 -2.98
CA GLU A 90 2.81 13.70 -4.30
C GLU A 90 2.83 12.47 -5.21
N CYS A 91 3.29 11.35 -4.68
CA CYS A 91 3.42 10.12 -5.45
C CYS A 91 2.02 9.48 -5.73
N MET A 92 1.00 9.75 -4.91
CA MET A 92 -0.41 9.41 -5.19
C MET A 92 -1.01 10.29 -6.30
N LEU A 93 -0.72 11.59 -6.30
CA LEU A 93 -1.13 12.48 -7.40
C LEU A 93 -0.54 12.04 -8.73
N ALA A 94 0.74 11.63 -8.74
CA ALA A 94 1.39 11.09 -9.92
C ALA A 94 0.69 9.83 -10.47
N VAL A 95 0.15 8.97 -9.59
CA VAL A 95 -0.65 7.81 -9.99
C VAL A 95 -1.98 8.23 -10.60
N ILE A 96 -2.70 9.18 -9.98
CA ILE A 96 -4.02 9.63 -10.44
C ILE A 96 -3.92 10.35 -11.79
N LEU A 97 -2.92 11.22 -11.93
CA LEU A 97 -2.74 12.06 -13.12
C LEU A 97 -1.96 11.36 -14.25
N GLY A 98 -1.26 10.27 -13.91
CA GLY A 98 -0.34 9.60 -14.81
C GLY A 98 0.92 10.42 -15.11
N ASN A 99 1.83 9.83 -15.90
CA ASN A 99 3.12 10.44 -16.25
C ASN A 99 3.00 11.67 -17.17
N LYS A 100 1.84 11.88 -17.80
CA LYS A 100 1.55 13.00 -18.69
C LYS A 100 0.21 13.61 -18.27
N PRO A 101 0.19 14.45 -17.22
CA PRO A 101 -1.04 15.06 -16.76
C PRO A 101 -1.63 15.95 -17.88
N PRO A 102 -2.96 15.99 -18.01
CA PRO A 102 -3.62 17.01 -18.82
C PRO A 102 -3.29 18.41 -18.26
N GLY A 103 -3.35 19.44 -19.11
CA GLY A 103 -3.10 20.83 -18.71
C GLY A 103 -4.13 21.40 -17.72
N TRP A 104 -5.18 20.65 -17.40
CA TRP A 104 -6.21 20.97 -16.42
C TRP A 104 -6.69 19.68 -15.74
N VAL A 105 -7.05 19.79 -14.46
CA VAL A 105 -7.57 18.68 -13.64
C VAL A 105 -8.73 19.22 -12.82
N ILE A 106 -9.83 18.47 -12.74
CA ILE A 106 -10.95 18.79 -11.86
C ILE A 106 -10.61 18.31 -10.45
N VAL A 107 -10.61 19.21 -9.49
CA VAL A 107 -10.44 18.91 -8.06
C VAL A 107 -11.78 19.10 -7.38
N LEU A 108 -12.32 18.02 -6.80
CA LEU A 108 -13.50 18.08 -5.95
C LEU A 108 -13.03 18.34 -4.52
N ILE A 109 -13.55 19.41 -3.91
CA ILE A 109 -13.26 19.83 -2.53
C ILE A 109 -14.59 19.77 -1.77
N ASP A 110 -14.57 19.15 -0.59
CA ASP A 110 -15.67 19.12 0.38
C ASP A 110 -15.43 20.21 1.45
#